data_AF-A0A961LJ51-F1
#
_entry.id   AF-A0A961LJ51-F1
#
_cell.length_a   1.000
_cell.length_b   1.000
_cell.length_c   1.000
_cell.angle_alpha   90.00
_cell.angle_beta   90.00
_cell.angle_gamma   90.00
#
_symmetry.space_group_name_H-M   'P 1'
#
loop_
_entity.id
_entity.type
_entity.pdbx_description
1 polymer ?
#
loop_
_entity_poly.entity_id
_entity_poly.type
_entity_poly.pdbx_seq_one_letter_code
_entity_poly.pdbx_strand_id
1 'polypeptide(L)'
;MPGFDCHIDIPGTTIFDGKQAMKGYALNKMCYDFNRAENRDAFKADPEGWMEKYGLNEEHKAAIRSSDILAMIAAGGNIYYLAKLAGIFKLSVQDVGGMQTGRTTEEFKAFLQSQA
;
A
#
# COMPACT_ATOMS: atom_id res chain seq x y z
N MET A 1 -0.97 -31.83 -14.13
CA MET A 1 -2.06 -30.91 -13.78
C MET A 1 -1.75 -29.59 -14.47
N PRO A 2 -2.62 -29.02 -15.32
CA PRO A 2 -2.44 -27.65 -15.74
C PRO A 2 -2.61 -26.81 -14.47
N GLY A 3 -1.52 -26.19 -14.00
CA GLY A 3 -1.59 -25.27 -12.88
C GLY A 3 -2.56 -24.16 -13.23
N PHE A 4 -3.37 -23.72 -12.26
CA PHE A 4 -4.12 -22.49 -12.39
C PHE A 4 -3.14 -21.40 -12.80
N ASP A 5 -3.19 -20.97 -14.05
CA ASP A 5 -2.40 -19.84 -14.52
C ASP A 5 -2.99 -18.60 -13.83
N CYS A 6 -2.40 -18.23 -12.70
CA CYS A 6 -2.80 -17.08 -11.89
C CYS A 6 -2.37 -15.76 -12.52
N HIS A 7 -1.85 -15.78 -13.76
CA HIS A 7 -1.36 -14.62 -14.49
C HIS A 7 -2.31 -14.20 -15.62
N ILE A 8 -3.62 -14.20 -15.35
CA ILE A 8 -4.56 -13.47 -16.21
C ILE A 8 -4.22 -11.99 -16.10
N ASP A 9 -3.91 -11.36 -17.23
CA ASP A 9 -3.72 -9.92 -17.27
C ASP A 9 -5.09 -9.23 -17.18
N ILE A 10 -5.32 -8.52 -16.08
CA ILE A 10 -6.53 -7.75 -15.84
C ILE A 10 -6.12 -6.28 -15.86
N PRO A 11 -6.57 -5.49 -16.85
CA PRO A 11 -6.19 -4.09 -16.97
C PRO A 11 -6.42 -3.31 -15.68
N GLY A 12 -5.40 -2.56 -15.24
CA GLY A 12 -5.46 -1.76 -14.02
C GLY A 12 -5.38 -2.55 -12.71
N THR A 13 -5.14 -3.87 -12.75
CA THR A 13 -5.08 -4.71 -11.55
C THR A 13 -3.70 -5.33 -11.38
N THR A 14 -3.02 -4.98 -10.28
CA THR A 14 -1.83 -5.72 -9.85
C THR A 14 -2.24 -6.91 -8.99
N ILE A 15 -2.13 -8.12 -9.54
CA ILE A 15 -2.43 -9.36 -8.79
C ILE A 15 -1.34 -9.57 -7.74
N PHE A 16 -1.74 -9.75 -6.47
CA PHE A 16 -0.83 -10.06 -5.38
C PHE A 16 -0.51 -11.56 -5.31
N ASP A 17 0.33 -12.01 -6.24
CA ASP A 17 0.80 -13.39 -6.33
C ASP A 17 2.08 -13.64 -5.47
N GLY A 18 2.69 -14.82 -5.63
CA GLY A 18 3.94 -15.14 -4.94
C GLY A 18 5.11 -14.22 -5.31
N LYS A 19 5.18 -13.72 -6.56
CA LYS A 19 6.25 -12.81 -6.99
C LYS A 19 6.11 -11.46 -6.28
N GLN A 20 4.89 -10.91 -6.23
CA GLN A 20 4.64 -9.66 -5.52
C GLN A 20 4.79 -9.80 -4.01
N ALA A 21 4.38 -10.93 -3.43
CA ALA A 21 4.58 -11.21 -2.03
C ALA A 21 6.07 -11.23 -1.65
N MET A 22 6.93 -11.82 -2.49
CA MET A 22 8.38 -11.79 -2.30
C MET A 22 8.96 -10.39 -2.52
N LYS A 23 8.54 -9.66 -3.56
CA LYS A 23 9.00 -8.29 -3.87
C LYS A 23 8.77 -7.34 -2.70
N GLY A 24 7.58 -7.38 -2.10
CA GLY A 24 7.17 -6.47 -1.03
C GLY A 24 7.24 -7.06 0.37
N TYR A 25 7.92 -8.20 0.60
CA TYR A 25 7.86 -8.88 1.90
C TYR A 25 8.25 -7.97 3.08
N ALA A 26 9.37 -7.25 2.96
CA ALA A 26 9.85 -6.32 3.98
C ALA A 26 8.83 -5.20 4.26
N LEU A 27 8.30 -4.58 3.20
CA LEU A 27 7.26 -3.54 3.27
C LEU A 27 5.98 -4.04 3.95
N ASN A 28 5.45 -5.19 3.53
CA ASN A 28 4.23 -5.78 4.08
C ASN A 28 4.40 -6.18 5.55
N LYS A 29 5.55 -6.78 5.89
CA LYS A 29 5.90 -7.14 7.27
C LYS A 29 6.00 -5.92 8.18
N MET A 30 6.64 -4.84 7.71
CA MET A 30 6.68 -3.57 8.43
C MET A 30 5.27 -3.03 8.69
N CYS A 31 4.42 -3.02 7.66
CA CYS A 31 3.06 -2.52 7.78
C CYS A 31 2.20 -3.34 8.74
N TYR A 32 2.42 -4.66 8.84
CA TYR A 32 1.74 -5.50 9.81
C TYR A 32 2.03 -5.10 11.26
N ASP A 33 3.24 -4.62 11.55
CA ASP A 33 3.64 -4.22 12.89
C ASP A 33 2.88 -2.99 13.42
N PHE A 34 2.29 -2.17 12.53
CA PHE A 34 1.49 -1.00 12.90
C PHE A 34 0.13 -1.33 13.51
N ASN A 35 -0.22 -2.61 13.64
CA ASN A 35 -1.33 -3.02 14.51
C ASN A 35 -1.11 -2.54 15.96
N ARG A 36 0.13 -2.49 16.42
CA ARG A 36 0.49 -1.99 17.76
C ARG A 36 0.63 -0.47 17.76
N ALA A 37 0.04 0.19 18.76
CA ALA A 37 0.09 1.65 18.88
C ALA A 37 1.53 2.16 19.06
N GLU A 38 2.31 1.51 19.93
CA GLU A 38 3.70 1.88 20.18
C GLU A 38 4.54 1.90 18.88
N ASN A 39 4.29 0.95 17.98
CA ASN A 39 5.01 0.84 16.71
C ASN A 39 4.64 1.99 15.74
N ARG A 40 3.39 2.46 15.77
CA ARG A 40 2.98 3.62 14.98
C ARG A 40 3.66 4.89 15.48
N ASP A 41 3.76 5.05 16.79
CA ASP A 41 4.36 6.24 17.38
C ASP A 41 5.88 6.23 17.22
N ALA A 42 6.53 5.06 17.30
CA ALA A 42 7.93 4.90 16.98
C ALA A 42 8.24 5.23 15.50
N PHE A 43 7.40 4.76 14.56
CA PHE A 43 7.55 5.13 13.15
C PHE A 43 7.39 6.62 12.91
N LYS A 44 6.43 7.30 13.56
CA LYS A 44 6.28 8.76 13.43
C LYS A 44 7.48 9.53 13.98
N ALA A 45 8.14 8.99 15.02
CA ALA A 45 9.30 9.62 15.64
C ALA A 45 10.55 9.51 14.76
N ASP A 46 10.75 8.36 14.11
CA ASP A 46 11.87 8.12 13.20
C ASP A 46 11.46 7.20 12.03
N PRO A 47 10.88 7.78 10.96
CA PRO A 47 10.44 6.98 9.81
C PRO A 47 11.59 6.25 9.12
N GLU A 48 12.75 6.90 8.97
CA GLU A 48 13.91 6.34 8.27
C GLU A 48 14.50 5.15 9.03
N GLY A 49 14.80 5.33 10.32
CA GLY A 49 15.32 4.24 11.14
C GLY A 49 14.35 3.06 11.23
N TRP A 50 13.04 3.33 11.20
CA TRP A 50 12.03 2.27 11.15
C TRP A 50 12.04 1.52 9.81
N MET A 51 12.14 2.22 8.67
CA MET A 51 12.26 1.58 7.36
C MET A 51 13.55 0.75 7.25
N GLU A 52 14.66 1.26 7.79
CA GLU A 52 15.94 0.55 7.83
C GLU A 52 15.90 -0.71 8.69
N LYS A 53 15.25 -0.66 9.87
CA LYS A 53 15.04 -1.82 10.75
C LYS A 53 14.38 -3.01 10.03
N TYR A 54 13.51 -2.73 9.07
CA TYR A 54 12.81 -3.75 8.28
C TYR A 54 13.55 -4.14 6.99
N GLY A 55 14.66 -3.49 6.67
CA GLY A 55 15.45 -3.76 5.46
C GLY A 55 14.74 -3.34 4.18
N LEU A 56 13.96 -2.25 4.23
CA LEU A 56 13.32 -1.71 3.02
C LEU A 56 14.40 -1.20 2.04
N ASN A 57 14.21 -1.50 0.77
CA ASN A 57 15.04 -0.96 -0.30
C ASN A 57 14.62 0.49 -0.64
N GLU A 58 15.38 1.19 -1.48
CA GLU A 58 15.05 2.58 -1.81
C GLU A 58 13.74 2.75 -2.60
N GLU A 59 13.30 1.75 -3.37
CA GLU A 59 11.98 1.79 -4.04
C GLU A 59 10.86 1.86 -2.99
N HIS A 60 10.95 1.02 -1.94
CA HIS A 60 10.00 1.00 -0.84
C HIS A 60 10.04 2.30 -0.04
N LYS A 61 11.24 2.77 0.31
CA LYS A 61 11.41 4.01 1.09
C LYS A 61 10.91 5.23 0.34
N ALA A 62 11.23 5.35 -0.95
CA ALA A 62 10.77 6.47 -1.78
C ALA A 62 9.23 6.54 -1.83
N ALA A 63 8.56 5.39 -2.02
CA ALA A 63 7.10 5.33 -2.01
C ALA A 63 6.49 5.76 -0.66
N ILE A 64 7.13 5.37 0.46
CA ILE A 64 6.69 5.77 1.81
C ILE A 64 6.87 7.27 2.03
N ARG A 65 8.01 7.83 1.65
CA ARG A 65 8.30 9.27 1.77
C ARG A 65 7.30 10.11 0.99
N SER A 66 6.89 9.66 -0.20
CA SER A 66 5.88 10.35 -1.01
C SER A 66 4.44 10.09 -0.55
N SER A 67 4.23 9.20 0.44
CA SER A 67 2.90 8.73 0.85
C SER A 67 2.06 8.18 -0.31
N ASP A 68 2.72 7.67 -1.36
CA ASP A 68 2.08 7.18 -2.56
C ASP A 68 1.75 5.69 -2.43
N ILE A 69 0.47 5.41 -2.15
CA ILE A 69 -0.03 4.04 -1.99
C ILE A 69 0.06 3.24 -3.29
N LEU A 70 -0.05 3.88 -4.46
CA LEU A 70 0.10 3.19 -5.74
C LEU A 70 1.54 2.78 -6.00
N ALA A 71 2.49 3.65 -5.68
CA ALA A 71 3.91 3.32 -5.72
C ALA A 71 4.22 2.17 -4.76
N MET A 72 3.62 2.13 -3.56
CA MET A 72 3.76 1.01 -2.63
C MET A 72 3.19 -0.30 -3.19
N ILE A 73 2.06 -0.26 -3.88
CA ILE A 73 1.48 -1.45 -4.55
C ILE A 73 2.40 -1.92 -5.68
N ALA A 74 2.90 -1.01 -6.52
CA ALA A 74 3.85 -1.32 -7.57
C ALA A 74 5.15 -1.94 -7.01
N ALA A 75 5.56 -1.51 -5.82
CA ALA A 75 6.68 -2.04 -5.03
C ALA A 75 6.41 -3.42 -4.38
N GLY A 76 5.24 -4.03 -4.59
CA GLY A 76 4.87 -5.33 -4.01
C GLY A 76 4.08 -5.24 -2.70
N GLY A 77 3.62 -4.05 -2.31
CA GLY A 77 2.72 -3.87 -1.18
C GLY A 77 1.32 -4.40 -1.48
N ASN A 78 0.73 -5.12 -0.53
CA ASN A 78 -0.68 -5.50 -0.60
C ASN A 78 -1.53 -4.50 0.18
N ILE A 79 -2.64 -4.06 -0.44
CA ILE A 79 -3.49 -3.00 0.11
C ILE A 79 -3.97 -3.26 1.55
N TYR A 80 -4.17 -4.51 1.97
CA TYR A 80 -4.61 -4.83 3.33
C TYR A 80 -3.52 -4.66 4.39
N TYR A 81 -2.24 -4.80 4.01
CA TYR A 81 -1.14 -4.40 4.89
C TYR A 81 -0.96 -2.89 4.85
N LEU A 82 -0.95 -2.30 3.66
CA LEU A 82 -0.74 -0.86 3.47
C LEU A 82 -1.80 0.01 4.15
N ALA A 83 -3.04 -0.47 4.31
CA ALA A 83 -4.09 0.24 5.03
C ALA A 83 -3.68 0.68 6.45
N LYS A 84 -2.80 -0.09 7.12
CA LYS A 84 -2.29 0.24 8.46
C LYS A 84 -1.33 1.43 8.43
N LEU A 85 -0.52 1.54 7.38
CA LEU A 85 0.36 2.68 7.12
C LEU A 85 -0.44 3.88 6.60
N ALA A 86 -1.40 3.68 5.70
CA ALA A 86 -2.30 4.72 5.21
C ALA A 86 -3.05 5.42 6.37
N GLY A 87 -3.46 4.66 7.39
CA GLY A 87 -4.04 5.22 8.61
C GLY A 87 -3.08 6.14 9.39
N ILE A 88 -1.77 5.90 9.36
CA ILE A 88 -0.77 6.81 9.94
C ILE A 88 -0.72 8.13 9.16
N PHE A 89 -0.86 8.07 7.84
CA PHE A 89 -0.96 9.25 6.97
C PHE A 89 -2.32 9.94 7.00
N LYS A 90 -3.27 9.43 7.79
CA LYS A 90 -4.66 9.91 7.87
C LYS A 90 -5.41 9.82 6.54
N LEU A 91 -5.03 8.86 5.69
CA LEU A 91 -5.72 8.58 4.43
C LEU A 91 -6.89 7.63 4.69
N SER A 92 -8.05 7.97 4.15
CA SER A 92 -9.23 7.11 4.08
C SER A 92 -9.19 6.18 2.86
N VAL A 93 -10.07 5.18 2.84
CA VAL A 93 -10.23 4.31 1.66
C VAL A 93 -10.67 5.10 0.43
N GLN A 94 -11.45 6.18 0.62
CA GLN A 94 -11.86 7.06 -0.47
C GLN A 94 -10.70 7.90 -1.01
N ASP A 95 -9.74 8.31 -0.16
CA ASP A 95 -8.53 9.01 -0.64
C ASP A 95 -7.70 8.08 -1.53
N VAL A 96 -7.53 6.83 -1.10
CA VAL A 96 -6.83 5.82 -1.91
C VAL A 96 -7.59 5.52 -3.21
N GLY A 97 -8.93 5.48 -3.17
CA GLY A 97 -9.76 5.32 -4.37
C GLY A 97 -9.65 6.50 -5.35
N GLY A 98 -9.51 7.72 -4.83
CA GLY A 98 -9.17 8.91 -5.64
C GLY A 98 -7.84 8.70 -6.38
N MET A 99 -6.77 8.36 -5.65
CA MET A 99 -5.45 8.07 -6.22
C MET A 99 -5.53 6.98 -7.31
N GLN A 100 -6.17 5.84 -7.01
CA GLN A 100 -6.33 4.70 -7.91
C GLN A 100 -7.06 5.04 -9.21
N THR A 101 -7.88 6.08 -9.21
CA THR A 101 -8.69 6.46 -10.37
C THR A 101 -8.27 7.77 -11.02
N GLY A 102 -7.18 8.39 -10.55
CA GLY A 102 -6.73 9.69 -11.04
C GLY A 102 -7.70 10.83 -10.74
N ARG A 103 -8.54 10.67 -9.71
CA ARG A 103 -9.55 11.64 -9.27
C ARG A 103 -9.14 12.29 -7.96
N THR A 104 -9.66 13.48 -7.68
CA THR A 104 -9.66 13.98 -6.30
C THR A 104 -10.53 13.12 -5.41
N THR A 105 -10.34 13.21 -4.08
CA THR A 105 -11.20 12.51 -3.11
C THR A 105 -12.67 12.92 -3.28
N GLU A 106 -12.94 14.21 -3.54
CA GLU A 106 -14.29 14.75 -3.75
C GLU A 106 -14.92 14.17 -5.02
N GLU A 107 -14.18 14.16 -6.13
CA GLU A 107 -14.63 13.58 -7.39
C GLU A 107 -14.92 12.09 -7.26
N PHE A 108 -14.07 11.36 -6.54
CA PHE A 108 -14.29 9.93 -6.30
C PHE A 108 -15.53 9.68 -5.43
N LYS A 109 -15.76 10.47 -4.37
CA LYS A 109 -16.97 10.38 -3.55
C LYS A 109 -18.23 10.70 -4.36
N ALA A 110 -18.21 11.74 -5.18
CA ALA A 110 -19.32 12.10 -6.06
C ALA A 110 -19.60 10.99 -7.10
N PHE A 111 -18.53 10.38 -7.64
CA PHE A 111 -18.65 9.21 -8.51
C PHE A 111 -19.33 8.04 -7.79
N LEU A 112 -18.91 7.69 -6.57
CA LEU A 112 -19.55 6.60 -5.81
C LEU A 112 -21.04 6.87 -5.54
N GLN A 113 -21.41 8.12 -5.23
CA GLN A 113 -22.80 8.51 -5.03
C GLN A 113 -23.66 8.42 -6.30
N SER A 114 -23.07 8.62 -7.48
CA SER A 114 -23.81 8.50 -8.75
C SER A 114 -24.08 7.07 -9.18
N GLN A 115 -23.46 6.09 -8.51
CA GLN A 115 -23.67 4.65 -8.75
C GLN A 115 -24.70 4.02 -7.78
N ALA A 116 -25.21 4.79 -6.82
CA ALA A 116 -26.09 4.33 -5.75
C ALA A 116 -27.58 4.34 -6.15
#